data_AF-A0A948B2T8-F1
#
_entry.id   AF-A0A948B2T8-F1
#
_cell.length_a   1.000
_cell.length_b   1.000
_cell.length_c   1.000
_cell.angle_alpha   90.00
_cell.angle_beta   90.00
_cell.angle_gamma   90.00
#
_symmetry.space_group_name_H-M   'P 1'
#
loop_
_entity.id
_entity.type
_entity.pdbx_description
1 polymer ?
#
loop_
_entity_poly.entity_id
_entity_poly.type
_entity_poly.pdbx_seq_one_letter_code
_entity_poly.pdbx_strand_id
1 'polypeptide(L)'
;PIEYVFEDDQSRISQREIGLDTVSFHTALKYVLRQDPDVIMIGEMRDAESFAAALSASETGHLVLTTLHTDTASQTMSRILNFFPYAERDQVRMSLATNMKAVICQRLVPATRSGIVPATEIMINTPTVRNLIEKNTLEILGAAIETGTEDGMQTFNQSIYKLIKAGVITEEEGMSRAGNPEQLRMNLKGIFLDEARRILAT
;
A
#
# COMPACT_ATOMS: atom_id res chain seq x y z
N PRO A 1 17.68 -10.00 1.17
CA PRO A 1 17.90 -11.40 1.58
C PRO A 1 16.56 -12.00 2.02
N ILE A 2 16.49 -13.32 2.18
CA ILE A 2 15.35 -13.98 2.82
C ILE A 2 15.37 -13.61 4.31
N GLU A 3 14.32 -12.94 4.78
CA GLU A 3 14.21 -12.49 6.18
C GLU A 3 13.48 -13.50 7.07
N TYR A 4 12.46 -14.15 6.52
CA TYR A 4 11.67 -15.19 7.18
C TYR A 4 11.68 -16.44 6.32
N VAL A 5 11.96 -17.58 6.94
CA VAL A 5 11.87 -18.89 6.30
C VAL A 5 10.49 -19.45 6.58
N PHE A 6 9.77 -19.82 5.51
CA PHE A 6 8.47 -20.45 5.61
C PHE A 6 8.59 -21.93 5.30
N GLU A 7 7.89 -22.74 6.09
CA GLU A 7 7.75 -24.17 5.84
C GLU A 7 6.45 -24.44 5.08
N ASP A 8 6.46 -25.48 4.26
CA ASP A 8 5.28 -25.92 3.51
C ASP A 8 4.18 -26.42 4.47
N ASP A 9 2.92 -26.06 4.18
CA ASP A 9 1.72 -26.59 4.85
C ASP A 9 0.63 -26.83 3.80
N GLN A 10 -0.41 -25.98 3.75
CA GLN A 10 -1.47 -26.06 2.73
C GLN A 10 -1.02 -25.47 1.38
N SER A 11 0.17 -24.89 1.32
CA SER A 11 0.78 -24.32 0.13
C SER A 11 2.25 -24.69 0.08
N ARG A 12 2.78 -24.81 -1.13
CA ARG A 12 4.21 -25.03 -1.38
C ARG A 12 4.89 -23.67 -1.54
N ILE A 13 5.93 -23.42 -0.77
CA ILE A 13 6.62 -22.13 -0.72
C ILE A 13 8.04 -22.31 -1.25
N SER A 14 8.33 -21.61 -2.36
CA SER A 14 9.66 -21.59 -2.95
C SER A 14 10.27 -20.20 -2.80
N GLN A 15 11.29 -20.06 -1.95
CA GLN A 15 11.99 -18.80 -1.71
C GLN A 15 13.29 -18.75 -2.52
N ARG A 16 13.59 -17.60 -3.15
CA ARG A 16 14.79 -17.41 -3.96
C ARG A 16 15.51 -16.13 -3.54
N GLU A 17 16.71 -16.26 -3.02
CA GLU A 17 17.56 -15.13 -2.64
C GLU A 17 18.41 -14.64 -3.83
N ILE A 18 18.42 -13.33 -4.04
CA ILE A 18 19.30 -12.69 -5.02
C ILE A 18 20.77 -12.87 -4.59
N GLY A 19 21.61 -13.34 -5.51
CA GLY A 19 23.03 -13.61 -5.28
C GLY A 19 23.33 -15.06 -4.87
N LEU A 20 22.32 -15.81 -4.41
CA LEU A 20 22.45 -17.23 -4.05
C LEU A 20 21.67 -18.13 -5.01
N ASP A 21 20.35 -17.92 -5.12
CA ASP A 21 19.45 -18.78 -5.92
C ASP A 21 19.17 -18.22 -7.33
N THR A 22 19.38 -16.91 -7.49
CA THR A 22 19.17 -16.18 -8.75
C THR A 22 20.09 -14.98 -8.84
N VAL A 23 20.46 -14.58 -10.06
CA VAL A 23 21.40 -13.47 -10.29
C VAL A 23 20.75 -12.10 -10.10
N SER A 24 19.45 -11.96 -10.34
CA SER A 24 18.72 -10.69 -10.25
C SER A 24 17.20 -10.90 -10.14
N PHE A 25 16.49 -9.84 -9.73
CA PHE A 25 15.02 -9.82 -9.73
C PHE A 25 14.45 -10.07 -11.12
N HIS A 26 14.99 -9.40 -12.15
CA HIS A 26 14.56 -9.61 -13.53
C HIS A 26 14.61 -11.09 -13.94
N THR A 27 15.75 -11.75 -13.66
CA THR A 27 15.91 -13.16 -14.01
C THR A 27 14.93 -14.04 -13.23
N ALA A 28 14.72 -13.76 -11.95
CA ALA A 28 13.74 -14.49 -11.13
C ALA A 28 12.31 -14.34 -11.67
N LEU A 29 11.89 -13.12 -11.99
CA LEU A 29 10.54 -12.80 -12.49
C LEU A 29 10.28 -13.41 -13.87
N LYS A 30 11.29 -13.46 -14.74
CA LYS A 30 11.17 -14.13 -16.05
C LYS A 30 10.87 -15.62 -15.91
N TYR A 31 11.48 -16.29 -14.93
CA TYR A 31 11.30 -17.73 -14.74
C TYR A 31 10.11 -18.08 -13.86
N VAL A 32 9.73 -17.23 -12.89
CA VAL A 32 8.62 -17.52 -11.97
C VAL A 32 7.30 -17.74 -12.73
N LEU A 33 7.05 -17.00 -13.81
CA LEU A 33 5.86 -17.16 -14.65
C LEU A 33 5.76 -18.52 -15.37
N ARG A 34 6.82 -19.32 -15.35
CA ARG A 34 6.86 -20.69 -15.90
C ARG A 34 6.94 -21.76 -14.82
N GLN A 35 6.84 -21.37 -13.55
CA GLN A 35 6.90 -22.26 -12.40
C GLN A 35 5.51 -22.54 -11.81
N ASP A 36 4.46 -22.22 -12.56
CA ASP A 36 3.05 -22.42 -12.16
C ASP A 36 2.72 -21.81 -10.77
N PRO A 37 3.10 -20.54 -10.49
CA PRO A 37 2.81 -19.93 -9.20
C PRO A 37 1.34 -19.49 -9.12
N ASP A 38 0.76 -19.51 -7.91
CA ASP A 38 -0.51 -18.81 -7.63
C ASP A 38 -0.26 -17.41 -7.04
N VAL A 39 0.77 -17.31 -6.20
CA VAL A 39 1.16 -16.10 -5.45
C VAL A 39 2.64 -15.82 -5.70
N ILE A 40 2.96 -14.57 -6.02
CA ILE A 40 4.33 -14.11 -6.25
C ILE A 40 4.61 -12.99 -5.26
N MET A 41 5.56 -13.21 -4.35
CA MET A 41 6.10 -12.17 -3.49
C MET A 41 7.41 -11.65 -4.08
N ILE A 42 7.41 -10.37 -4.39
CA ILE A 42 8.57 -9.61 -4.84
C ILE A 42 8.97 -8.75 -3.65
N GLY A 43 10.28 -8.60 -3.41
CA GLY A 43 10.77 -7.71 -2.36
C GLY A 43 10.49 -6.23 -2.69
N GLU A 44 11.48 -5.39 -2.39
CA GLU A 44 11.39 -3.98 -2.73
C GLU A 44 11.58 -3.78 -4.25
N MET A 45 10.59 -3.18 -4.91
CA MET A 45 10.71 -2.82 -6.31
C MET A 45 11.31 -1.41 -6.47
N ARG A 46 12.33 -1.31 -7.32
CA ARG A 46 13.16 -0.09 -7.47
C ARG A 46 13.20 0.49 -8.88
N ASP A 47 12.72 -0.26 -9.87
CA ASP A 47 12.82 0.10 -11.28
C ASP A 47 11.55 -0.29 -12.06
N ALA A 48 11.40 0.32 -13.24
CA ALA A 48 10.26 0.11 -14.13
C ALA A 48 10.16 -1.33 -14.63
N GLU A 49 11.31 -1.99 -14.85
CA GLU A 49 11.36 -3.34 -15.40
C GLU A 49 10.75 -4.37 -14.44
N SER A 50 11.14 -4.31 -13.15
CA SER A 50 10.58 -5.17 -12.11
C SER A 50 9.08 -4.91 -11.94
N PHE A 51 8.67 -3.63 -11.95
CA PHE A 51 7.26 -3.25 -11.87
C PHE A 51 6.43 -3.72 -13.05
N ALA A 52 6.95 -3.61 -14.27
CA ALA A 52 6.27 -4.08 -15.47
C ALA A 52 6.05 -5.59 -15.41
N ALA A 53 7.06 -6.36 -15.00
CA ALA A 53 6.95 -7.80 -14.84
C ALA A 53 5.93 -8.18 -13.75
N ALA A 54 5.93 -7.48 -12.61
CA ALA A 54 4.94 -7.65 -11.55
C ALA A 54 3.51 -7.38 -12.04
N LEU A 55 3.33 -6.31 -12.81
CA LEU A 55 2.03 -5.92 -13.35
C LEU A 55 1.52 -6.94 -14.38
N SER A 56 2.37 -7.40 -15.30
CA SER A 56 2.02 -8.47 -16.25
C SER A 56 1.69 -9.79 -15.56
N ALA A 57 2.38 -10.12 -14.47
CA ALA A 57 2.03 -11.28 -13.65
C ALA A 57 0.63 -11.12 -13.03
N SER A 58 0.32 -9.94 -12.48
CA SER A 58 -1.00 -9.65 -11.94
C SER A 58 -2.11 -9.69 -13.00
N GLU A 59 -1.85 -9.23 -14.22
CA GLU A 59 -2.80 -9.26 -15.34
C GLU A 59 -3.15 -10.68 -15.80
N THR A 60 -2.21 -11.61 -15.64
CA THR A 60 -2.39 -13.02 -15.99
C THR A 60 -3.04 -13.85 -14.88
N GLY A 61 -3.50 -13.21 -13.80
CA GLY A 61 -4.31 -13.83 -12.74
C GLY A 61 -3.56 -14.17 -11.46
N HIS A 62 -2.26 -13.88 -11.37
CA HIS A 62 -1.45 -14.15 -10.19
C HIS A 62 -1.69 -13.12 -9.09
N LEU A 63 -1.67 -13.53 -7.82
CA LEU A 63 -1.61 -12.58 -6.71
C LEU A 63 -0.16 -12.11 -6.54
N VAL A 64 0.08 -10.83 -6.79
CA VAL A 64 1.43 -10.24 -6.64
C VAL A 64 1.49 -9.37 -5.39
N LEU A 65 2.45 -9.67 -4.52
CA LEU A 65 2.78 -8.90 -3.32
C LEU A 65 4.14 -8.23 -3.51
N THR A 66 4.25 -6.97 -3.09
CA THR A 66 5.49 -6.20 -3.25
C THR A 66 5.59 -5.10 -2.20
N THR A 67 6.81 -4.55 -2.01
CA THR A 67 7.01 -3.39 -1.13
C THR A 67 7.59 -2.18 -1.87
N LEU A 68 7.30 -0.99 -1.35
CA LEU A 68 7.88 0.30 -1.74
C LEU A 68 8.13 1.14 -0.49
N HIS A 69 9.05 2.10 -0.61
CA HIS A 69 9.28 3.12 0.41
C HIS A 69 8.48 4.38 0.08
N THR A 70 7.25 4.47 0.57
CA THR A 70 6.36 5.62 0.43
C THR A 70 5.57 5.86 1.71
N ASP A 71 5.23 7.13 1.99
CA ASP A 71 4.62 7.50 3.27
C ASP A 71 3.10 7.35 3.30
N THR A 72 2.44 7.33 2.14
CA THR A 72 0.97 7.23 1.97
C THR A 72 0.59 6.46 0.70
N ALA A 73 -0.64 5.97 0.65
CA ALA A 73 -1.17 5.23 -0.48
C ALA A 73 -1.22 6.07 -1.77
N SER A 74 -1.59 7.35 -1.68
CA SER A 74 -1.57 8.28 -2.82
C SER A 74 -0.14 8.48 -3.34
N GLN A 75 0.85 8.61 -2.46
CA GLN A 75 2.25 8.74 -2.85
C GLN A 75 2.79 7.47 -3.51
N THR A 76 2.35 6.29 -3.06
CA THR A 76 2.68 5.00 -3.70
C THR A 76 2.32 5.03 -5.19
N MET A 77 1.11 5.49 -5.53
CA MET A 77 0.68 5.58 -6.93
C MET A 77 1.61 6.49 -7.74
N SER A 78 1.86 7.70 -7.25
CA SER A 78 2.77 8.66 -7.91
C SER A 78 4.19 8.13 -8.04
N ARG A 79 4.70 7.42 -7.02
CA ARG A 79 6.04 6.84 -7.01
C ARG A 79 6.18 5.75 -8.08
N ILE A 80 5.19 4.87 -8.22
CA ILE A 80 5.19 3.83 -9.26
C ILE A 80 5.26 4.46 -10.65
N LEU A 81 4.39 5.44 -10.93
CA LEU A 81 4.38 6.12 -12.24
C LEU A 81 5.70 6.82 -12.55
N ASN A 82 6.41 7.30 -11.53
CA ASN A 82 7.70 7.97 -11.70
C ASN A 82 8.86 7.04 -12.09
N PHE A 83 8.72 5.71 -11.97
CA PHE A 83 9.69 4.78 -12.55
C PHE A 83 9.63 4.77 -14.08
N PHE A 84 8.48 5.11 -14.67
CA PHE A 84 8.24 4.99 -16.10
C PHE A 84 8.46 6.32 -16.86
N PRO A 85 8.93 6.25 -18.13
CA PRO A 85 8.95 7.38 -19.04
C PRO A 85 7.55 7.98 -19.23
N TYR A 86 7.45 9.30 -19.45
CA TYR A 86 6.16 10.00 -19.57
C TYR A 86 5.19 9.35 -20.57
N ALA A 87 5.69 8.85 -21.71
CA ALA A 87 4.89 8.22 -22.74
C ALA A 87 4.20 6.91 -22.28
N GLU A 88 4.73 6.24 -21.26
CA GLU A 88 4.23 4.95 -20.76
C GLU A 88 3.35 5.10 -19.52
N ARG A 89 3.40 6.25 -18.83
CA ARG A 89 2.73 6.46 -17.54
C ARG A 89 1.23 6.27 -17.61
N ASP A 90 0.58 6.74 -18.68
CA ASP A 90 -0.87 6.59 -18.82
C ASP A 90 -1.27 5.11 -18.94
N GLN A 91 -0.52 4.32 -19.73
CA GLN A 91 -0.76 2.89 -19.86
C GLN A 91 -0.57 2.15 -18.52
N VAL A 92 0.51 2.47 -17.80
CA VAL A 92 0.77 1.88 -16.47
C VAL A 92 -0.33 2.26 -15.48
N ARG A 93 -0.77 3.53 -15.48
CA ARG A 93 -1.85 4.00 -14.62
C ARG A 93 -3.17 3.25 -14.85
N MET A 94 -3.56 3.07 -16.11
CA MET A 94 -4.77 2.31 -16.46
C MET A 94 -4.68 0.83 -16.04
N SER A 95 -3.48 0.26 -16.21
CA SER A 95 -3.21 -1.12 -15.82
C SER A 95 -3.26 -1.28 -14.29
N LEU A 96 -2.73 -0.31 -13.52
CA LEU A 96 -2.86 -0.27 -12.07
C LEU A 96 -4.32 -0.12 -11.63
N ALA A 97 -5.09 0.78 -12.26
CA ALA A 97 -6.51 0.97 -11.95
C ALA A 97 -7.31 -0.34 -12.08
N THR A 98 -6.93 -1.20 -13.02
CA THR A 98 -7.59 -2.48 -13.28
C THR A 98 -7.12 -3.58 -12.32
N ASN A 99 -5.81 -3.70 -12.11
CA ASN A 99 -5.21 -4.88 -11.48
C ASN A 99 -4.88 -4.71 -10.00
N MET A 100 -4.59 -3.50 -9.53
CA MET A 100 -4.26 -3.25 -8.13
C MET A 100 -5.42 -3.67 -7.22
N LYS A 101 -5.12 -4.37 -6.12
CA LYS A 101 -6.14 -4.75 -5.13
C LYS A 101 -6.19 -3.78 -3.95
N ALA A 102 -5.03 -3.50 -3.36
CA ALA A 102 -4.91 -2.59 -2.24
C ALA A 102 -3.48 -2.04 -2.13
N VAL A 103 -3.35 -0.93 -1.41
CA VAL A 103 -2.08 -0.39 -0.92
C VAL A 103 -2.21 -0.27 0.60
N ILE A 104 -1.22 -0.81 1.32
CA ILE A 104 -1.15 -0.77 2.78
C ILE A 104 0.15 -0.08 3.15
N CYS A 105 0.05 1.09 3.78
CA CYS A 105 1.18 1.83 4.32
C CYS A 105 1.25 1.64 5.83
N GLN A 106 2.44 1.46 6.39
CA GLN A 106 2.64 1.17 7.81
C GLN A 106 3.60 2.16 8.46
N ARG A 107 3.31 2.54 9.70
CA ARG A 107 4.19 3.32 10.58
C ARG A 107 4.26 2.63 11.93
N LEU A 108 5.47 2.28 12.37
CA LEU A 108 5.67 1.65 13.67
C LEU A 108 5.68 2.72 14.76
N VAL A 109 4.82 2.56 15.75
CA VAL A 109 4.63 3.49 16.87
C VAL A 109 4.95 2.76 18.18
N PRO A 110 5.73 3.35 19.10
CA PRO A 110 5.93 2.79 20.43
C PRO A 110 4.60 2.55 21.15
N ALA A 111 4.43 1.35 21.70
CA ALA A 111 3.25 1.02 22.49
C ALA A 111 3.39 1.50 23.94
N THR A 112 2.28 1.85 24.59
CA THR A 112 2.25 2.35 25.98
C THR A 112 2.82 1.35 26.99
N ARG A 113 2.67 0.04 26.74
CA ARG A 113 3.19 -1.01 27.63
C ARG A 113 4.62 -1.39 27.28
N SER A 114 4.81 -1.99 26.09
CA SER A 114 6.10 -2.46 25.59
C SER A 114 5.96 -2.84 24.12
N GLY A 115 7.05 -2.76 23.38
CA GLY A 115 7.10 -3.08 21.96
C GLY A 115 6.61 -1.94 21.06
N ILE A 116 6.34 -2.30 19.81
CA ILE A 116 5.90 -1.39 18.76
C ILE A 116 4.65 -1.95 18.11
N VAL A 117 3.75 -1.06 17.71
CA VAL A 117 2.52 -1.42 16.99
C VAL A 117 2.44 -0.68 15.66
N PRO A 118 1.89 -1.31 14.61
CA PRO A 118 1.70 -0.62 13.34
C PRO A 118 0.45 0.26 13.38
N ALA A 119 0.63 1.56 13.20
CA ALA A 119 -0.41 2.41 12.62
C ALA A 119 -0.45 2.16 11.11
N THR A 120 -1.63 2.06 10.52
CA THR A 120 -1.77 1.70 9.10
C THR A 120 -2.70 2.63 8.35
N GLU A 121 -2.35 2.90 7.10
CA GLU A 121 -3.25 3.45 6.11
C GLU A 121 -3.54 2.36 5.07
N ILE A 122 -4.82 2.19 4.74
CA ILE A 122 -5.30 1.12 3.88
C ILE A 122 -6.16 1.76 2.78
N MET A 123 -5.70 1.62 1.54
CA MET A 123 -6.46 1.97 0.34
C MET A 123 -6.85 0.69 -0.39
N ILE A 124 -8.15 0.51 -0.63
CA ILE A 124 -8.67 -0.63 -1.39
C ILE A 124 -9.14 -0.11 -2.74
N ASN A 125 -8.89 -0.87 -3.82
CA ASN A 125 -9.25 -0.47 -5.17
C ASN A 125 -10.75 -0.65 -5.47
N THR A 126 -11.59 0.13 -4.79
CA THR A 126 -13.03 0.21 -5.03
C THR A 126 -13.32 0.88 -6.38
N PRO A 127 -14.56 0.81 -6.92
CA PRO A 127 -14.91 1.53 -8.15
C PRO A 127 -14.60 3.04 -8.10
N THR A 128 -14.76 3.68 -6.94
CA THR A 128 -14.40 5.08 -6.72
C THR A 128 -12.90 5.31 -6.85
N VAL A 129 -12.09 4.51 -6.15
CA VAL A 129 -10.62 4.60 -6.21
C VAL A 129 -10.12 4.34 -7.63
N ARG A 130 -10.65 3.30 -8.29
CA ARG A 130 -10.34 2.98 -9.69
C ARG A 130 -10.60 4.18 -10.60
N ASN A 131 -11.78 4.78 -10.51
CA ASN A 131 -12.16 5.94 -11.32
C ASN A 131 -11.23 7.16 -11.07
N LEU A 132 -10.79 7.38 -9.82
CA LEU A 132 -9.81 8.43 -9.51
C LEU A 132 -8.43 8.15 -10.13
N ILE A 133 -8.00 6.89 -10.15
CA ILE A 133 -6.74 6.47 -10.80
C ILE A 133 -6.86 6.63 -12.32
N GLU A 134 -7.96 6.19 -12.94
CA GLU A 134 -8.20 6.32 -14.39
C GLU A 134 -8.15 7.79 -14.84
N LYS A 135 -8.79 8.68 -14.07
CA LYS A 135 -8.83 10.14 -14.32
C LYS A 135 -7.56 10.90 -13.93
N ASN A 136 -6.56 10.22 -13.36
CA ASN A 136 -5.32 10.83 -12.90
C ASN A 136 -5.47 11.88 -11.78
N THR A 137 -6.50 11.77 -10.95
CA THR A 137 -6.76 12.67 -9.81
C THR A 137 -6.27 12.01 -8.51
N LEU A 138 -4.97 11.71 -8.45
CA LEU A 138 -4.36 10.90 -7.37
C LEU A 138 -4.32 11.65 -6.03
N GLU A 139 -4.33 12.97 -6.06
CA GLU A 139 -4.40 13.86 -4.89
C GLU A 139 -5.70 13.70 -4.09
N ILE A 140 -6.79 13.29 -4.75
CA ILE A 140 -8.11 13.10 -4.13
C ILE A 140 -8.22 11.73 -3.43
N LEU A 141 -7.29 10.80 -3.68
CA LEU A 141 -7.33 9.45 -3.09
C LEU A 141 -7.36 9.47 -1.56
N GLY A 142 -6.74 10.46 -0.91
CA GLY A 142 -6.80 10.60 0.55
C GLY A 142 -8.24 10.76 1.08
N ALA A 143 -9.06 11.55 0.38
CA ALA A 143 -10.47 11.74 0.72
C ALA A 143 -11.30 10.47 0.47
N ALA A 144 -10.97 9.71 -0.59
CA ALA A 144 -11.60 8.42 -0.87
C ALA A 144 -11.31 7.41 0.26
N ILE A 145 -10.06 7.34 0.73
CA ILE A 145 -9.65 6.48 1.85
C ILE A 145 -10.38 6.88 3.13
N GLU A 146 -10.46 8.18 3.43
CA GLU A 146 -11.11 8.68 4.64
C GLU A 146 -12.59 8.33 4.72
N THR A 147 -13.28 8.33 3.57
CA THR A 147 -14.73 8.12 3.50
C THR A 147 -15.14 6.66 3.32
N GLY A 148 -14.32 5.81 2.69
CA GLY A 148 -14.66 4.40 2.46
C GLY A 148 -14.30 3.45 3.62
N THR A 149 -14.60 3.88 4.84
CA THR A 149 -14.40 3.04 6.04
C THR A 149 -15.24 1.77 6.03
N GLU A 150 -16.42 1.79 5.40
CA GLU A 150 -17.29 0.63 5.21
C GLU A 150 -16.67 -0.42 4.28
N ASP A 151 -15.84 0.01 3.32
CA ASP A 151 -15.08 -0.88 2.43
C ASP A 151 -13.83 -1.47 3.11
N GLY A 152 -13.55 -1.08 4.35
CA GLY A 152 -12.34 -1.48 5.09
C GLY A 152 -11.15 -0.54 4.88
N MET A 153 -11.34 0.61 4.25
CA MET A 153 -10.29 1.63 4.14
C MET A 153 -10.10 2.39 5.45
N GLN A 154 -8.90 2.91 5.66
CA GLN A 154 -8.64 3.83 6.76
C GLN A 154 -7.41 4.69 6.50
N THR A 155 -7.44 5.93 6.98
CA THR A 155 -6.26 6.80 6.97
C THR A 155 -5.35 6.52 8.17
N PHE A 156 -4.09 6.97 8.10
CA PHE A 156 -3.21 6.95 9.28
C PHE A 156 -3.82 7.65 10.49
N ASN A 157 -4.47 8.80 10.29
CA ASN A 157 -5.13 9.53 11.37
C ASN A 157 -6.25 8.70 12.03
N GLN A 158 -7.06 7.99 11.24
CA GLN A 158 -8.11 7.11 11.76
C GLN A 158 -7.51 5.91 12.51
N SER A 159 -6.45 5.30 11.99
CA SER A 159 -5.74 4.20 12.66
C SER A 159 -5.12 4.66 13.99
N ILE A 160 -4.43 5.80 14.01
CA ILE A 160 -3.80 6.37 15.20
C ILE A 160 -4.86 6.75 16.23
N TYR A 161 -5.96 7.39 15.81
CA TYR A 161 -7.08 7.70 16.69
C TYR A 161 -7.62 6.45 17.39
N LYS A 162 -7.84 5.35 16.67
CA LYS A 162 -8.28 4.06 17.24
C LYS A 162 -7.27 3.53 18.26
N LEU A 163 -5.97 3.58 17.94
CA LEU A 163 -4.89 3.11 18.84
C LEU A 163 -4.79 3.93 20.13
N ILE A 164 -4.93 5.27 20.05
CA ILE A 164 -4.96 6.16 21.22
C ILE A 164 -6.19 5.85 22.08
N LYS A 165 -7.39 5.77 21.48
CA LYS A 165 -8.64 5.50 22.20
C LYS A 165 -8.65 4.14 22.88
N ALA A 166 -7.94 3.16 22.31
CA ALA A 166 -7.75 1.84 22.91
C ALA A 166 -6.65 1.79 23.99
N GLY A 167 -5.92 2.89 24.23
CA GLY A 167 -4.81 2.95 25.17
C GLY A 167 -3.59 2.11 24.77
N VAL A 168 -3.48 1.80 23.47
CA VAL A 168 -2.36 1.01 22.92
C VAL A 168 -1.13 1.89 22.73
N ILE A 169 -1.32 3.16 22.37
CA ILE A 169 -0.27 4.17 22.23
C ILE A 169 -0.67 5.44 23.02
N THR A 170 0.32 6.27 23.36
CA THR A 170 0.06 7.57 24.00
C THR A 170 -0.41 8.61 22.98
N GLU A 171 -1.09 9.65 23.45
CA GLU A 171 -1.48 10.79 22.58
C GLU A 171 -0.25 11.48 21.99
N GLU A 172 0.82 11.66 22.77
CA GLU A 172 2.08 12.24 22.30
C GLU A 172 2.69 11.46 21.14
N GLU A 173 2.84 10.13 21.29
CA GLU A 173 3.38 9.27 20.24
C GLU A 173 2.49 9.29 19.00
N GLY A 174 1.17 9.20 19.18
CA GLY A 174 0.23 9.25 18.07
C GLY A 174 0.27 10.59 17.32
N MET A 175 0.36 11.71 18.02
CA MET A 175 0.45 13.05 17.44
C MET A 175 1.75 13.26 16.65
N SER A 176 2.87 12.70 17.12
CA SER A 176 4.16 12.78 16.41
C SER A 176 4.19 12.01 15.07
N ARG A 177 3.30 11.02 14.91
CA ARG A 177 3.23 10.13 13.74
C ARG A 177 2.01 10.38 12.84
N ALA A 178 1.13 11.31 13.23
CA ALA A 178 -0.07 11.66 12.50
C ALA A 178 0.25 12.27 11.12
N GLY A 179 -0.54 11.91 10.10
CA GLY A 179 -0.44 12.56 8.78
C GLY A 179 -0.95 14.00 8.82
N ASN A 180 -1.96 14.26 9.65
CA ASN A 180 -2.47 15.61 9.93
C ASN A 180 -2.70 15.76 11.46
N PRO A 181 -1.70 16.25 12.22
CA PRO A 181 -1.81 16.38 13.67
C PRO A 181 -2.97 17.28 14.13
N GLU A 182 -3.26 18.35 13.39
CA GLU A 182 -4.36 19.26 13.73
C GLU A 182 -5.72 18.55 13.66
N GLN A 183 -5.97 17.82 12.57
CA GLN A 183 -7.20 17.04 12.41
C GLN A 183 -7.29 15.92 13.46
N LEU A 184 -6.19 15.24 13.77
CA LEU A 184 -6.18 14.23 14.84
C LEU A 184 -6.56 14.85 16.20
N ARG A 185 -6.02 16.02 16.52
CA ARG A 185 -6.36 16.75 17.76
C ARG A 185 -7.84 17.11 17.81
N MET A 186 -8.42 17.53 16.69
CA MET A 186 -9.87 17.80 16.59
C MET A 186 -10.69 16.52 16.83
N ASN A 187 -10.31 15.42 16.17
CA ASN A 187 -10.98 14.12 16.33
C ASN A 187 -10.93 13.62 17.79
N LEU A 188 -9.80 13.80 18.49
CA LEU A 188 -9.65 13.46 19.91
C LEU A 188 -10.57 14.28 20.82
N LYS A 189 -10.88 15.53 20.44
CA LYS A 189 -11.88 16.40 21.09
C LYS A 189 -13.33 16.09 20.68
N GLY A 190 -13.55 15.09 19.82
CA GLY A 190 -14.87 14.71 19.32
C GLY A 190 -15.39 15.57 18.17
N ILE A 191 -14.53 16.38 17.54
CA ILE A 191 -14.87 17.23 16.40
C ILE A 191 -14.44 16.50 15.12
N PHE A 192 -15.41 16.11 14.29
CA PHE A 192 -15.16 15.45 13.01
C PHE A 192 -15.67 16.34 11.87
N LEU A 193 -14.78 16.70 10.94
CA LEU A 193 -15.12 17.51 9.77
C LEU A 193 -15.48 16.60 8.60
N ASP A 194 -16.47 17.01 7.79
CA ASP A 194 -16.93 16.27 6.61
C ASP A 194 -16.30 16.77 5.29
N GLU A 195 -15.04 17.24 5.36
CA GLU A 195 -14.35 17.85 4.23
C GLU A 195 -14.07 16.85 3.11
N ALA A 196 -13.69 15.61 3.45
CA ALA A 196 -13.41 14.57 2.47
C ALA A 196 -14.62 14.25 1.57
N ARG A 197 -15.83 14.21 2.13
CA ARG A 197 -17.05 13.99 1.32
C ARG A 197 -17.31 15.15 0.36
N ARG A 198 -17.00 16.38 0.76
CA ARG A 198 -17.14 17.55 -0.12
C ARG A 198 -16.15 17.50 -1.27
N ILE A 199 -14.90 17.12 -1.00
CA ILE A 199 -13.86 16.97 -2.02
C ILE A 199 -14.25 15.89 -3.06
N LEU A 200 -14.90 14.81 -2.65
CA LEU A 200 -15.36 13.77 -3.58
C LEU A 200 -16.61 14.14 -4.38
N ALA A 201 -17.37 15.13 -3.92
CA ALA A 201 -18.60 15.58 -4.56
C ALA A 201 -18.37 16.65 -5.65
N THR A 202 -17.16 17.22 -5.71
CA THR A 202 -16.72 18.20 -6.73
C THR A 202 -16.04 17.51 -7.91
#